data_AF-A0A496ZT34-F1
#
_entry.id   AF-A0A496ZT34-F1
#
_cell.length_a   1.000
_cell.length_b   1.000
_cell.length_c   1.000
_cell.angle_alpha   90.00
_cell.angle_beta   90.00
_cell.angle_gamma   90.00
#
_symmetry.space_group_name_H-M   'P 1'
#
loop_
_entity.id
_entity.type
_entity.pdbx_description
1 polymer ?
#
loop_
_entity_poly.entity_id
_entity_poly.type
_entity_poly.pdbx_seq_one_letter_code
_entity_poly.pdbx_strand_id
1 'polypeptide(L)' 'MMIKYIEDSINEAAKLFAEFAEDKSQLEFIKQISEVIVDVFKTGNKVLICGNGGSATDAMHFAEECTGRFRKDRKALP' A
#
# COMPACT_ATOMS: atom_id res chain seq x y z
N MET A 1 9.50 18.64 25.69
CA MET A 1 8.10 19.10 25.74
C MET A 1 7.30 18.30 24.72
N MET A 2 6.04 17.96 25.01
CA MET A 2 5.18 17.10 24.17
C MET A 2 5.12 17.55 22.70
N ILE A 3 5.04 18.86 22.44
CA ILE A 3 4.99 19.43 21.09
C ILE A 3 6.21 19.00 20.26
N LYS A 4 7.42 19.09 20.83
CA LYS A 4 8.65 18.69 20.15
C LYS A 4 8.62 17.20 19.74
N TYR A 5 8.07 16.33 20.58
CA TYR A 5 7.97 14.90 20.25
C TYR A 5 7.01 14.64 19.07
N ILE A 6 5.90 15.38 19.02
CA ILE A 6 4.95 15.32 17.90
C ILE A 6 5.61 15.85 16.62
N GLU A 7 6.29 16.99 16.70
CA GLU A 7 7.02 17.57 15.57
C GLU A 7 8.10 16.62 15.04
N ASP A 8 8.91 16.05 15.93
CA ASP A 8 9.97 15.12 15.58
C ASP A 8 9.38 13.86 14.88
N SER A 9 8.27 13.32 15.40
CA SER A 9 7.60 12.14 14.81
C SER A 9 7.05 12.40 13.40
N ILE A 10 6.45 13.57 13.18
CA ILE A 10 5.93 13.97 11.86
C ILE A 10 7.07 14.20 10.88
N ASN A 11 8.13 14.90 11.32
CA ASN A 11 9.29 15.20 10.50
C ASN A 11 10.06 13.94 10.10
N GLU A 12 10.15 12.96 11.00
CA GLU A 12 10.75 11.66 10.71
C GLU A 12 9.98 10.91 9.62
N ALA A 13 8.64 10.83 9.72
CA ALA A 13 7.81 10.22 8.68
C ALA A 13 7.94 10.94 7.34
N ALA A 14 7.88 12.29 7.34
CA ALA A 14 8.02 13.10 6.13
C ALA A 14 9.38 12.88 5.43
N LYS A 15 10.46 12.81 6.23
CA LYS A 15 11.81 12.52 5.72
C LYS A 15 11.87 11.13 5.09
N LEU A 16 11.32 10.11 5.76
CA LEU A 16 11.28 8.74 5.23
C LEU A 16 10.53 8.68 3.90
N PHE A 17 9.39 9.37 3.77
CA PHE A 17 8.64 9.42 2.51
C PHE A 17 9.42 10.13 1.40
N ALA A 18 10.15 11.21 1.71
CA ALA A 18 10.98 11.89 0.73
C ALA A 18 12.12 10.99 0.23
N GLU A 19 12.83 10.31 1.14
CA GLU A 19 13.89 9.36 0.79
C GLU A 19 13.35 8.19 -0.04
N PHE A 20 12.19 7.64 0.35
CA PHE A 20 11.53 6.55 -0.38
C PHE A 20 11.12 6.96 -1.80
N ALA A 21 10.64 8.20 -1.98
CA ALA A 21 10.24 8.71 -3.28
C ALA A 21 11.44 8.95 -4.23
N GLU A 22 12.64 9.17 -3.69
CA GLU A 22 13.86 9.35 -4.48
C GLU A 22 14.55 8.01 -4.83
N ASP A 23 14.23 6.93 -4.11
CA ASP A 23 14.76 5.60 -4.37
C ASP A 23 14.10 4.93 -5.58
N LYS A 24 14.76 5.04 -6.73
CA LYS A 24 14.32 4.41 -7.98
C LYS A 24 14.11 2.90 -7.88
N SER A 25 14.86 2.21 -7.01
CA SER A 25 14.71 0.76 -6.84
C SER A 25 13.38 0.41 -6.17
N GLN A 26 12.93 1.21 -5.21
CA GLN A 26 11.63 1.07 -4.57
C GLN A 26 10.49 1.36 -5.54
N LEU A 27 10.63 2.43 -6.35
CA LEU A 27 9.63 2.76 -7.36
C LEU A 27 9.47 1.66 -8.42
N GLU A 28 10.58 1.09 -8.88
CA GLU A 28 10.55 -0.02 -9.84
C GLU A 28 9.97 -1.29 -9.20
N PHE A 29 10.27 -1.56 -7.93
CA PHE A 29 9.67 -2.68 -7.20
C PHE A 29 8.14 -2.54 -7.06
N ILE A 30 7.64 -1.34 -6.71
CA ILE A 30 6.20 -1.05 -6.66
C ILE A 30 5.54 -1.29 -8.02
N LYS A 31 6.18 -0.83 -9.10
CA LYS A 31 5.68 -1.07 -10.47
C LYS A 31 5.61 -2.56 -10.78
N GLN A 32 6.68 -3.30 -10.54
CA GLN A 32 6.75 -4.74 -10.81
C GLN A 32 5.69 -5.53 -10.04
N ILE A 33 5.53 -5.28 -8.74
CA ILE A 33 4.52 -6.01 -7.95
C ILE A 33 3.10 -5.64 -8.38
N SER A 34 2.86 -4.39 -8.77
CA SER A 34 1.57 -3.95 -9.30
C SER A 34 1.22 -4.66 -10.61
N GLU A 35 2.19 -4.81 -11.52
CA GLU A 35 2.01 -5.54 -12.79
C GLU A 35 1.66 -7.02 -12.54
N VAL A 36 2.37 -7.67 -11.61
CA VAL A 36 2.08 -9.06 -11.21
C VAL A 36 0.66 -9.20 -10.65
N ILE A 37 0.25 -8.31 -9.74
CA ILE A 37 -1.10 -8.33 -9.15
C ILE A 37 -2.18 -8.11 -10.21
N VAL A 38 -1.95 -7.18 -11.14
CA VAL A 38 -2.87 -6.92 -12.26
C VAL A 38 -3.05 -8.17 -13.11
N ASP A 39 -1.98 -8.89 -13.43
CA ASP A 39 -2.05 -10.10 -14.25
C ASP A 39 -2.72 -11.27 -13.52
N VAL A 40 -2.54 -11.38 -12.21
CA VAL A 40 -3.30 -12.32 -11.35
C VAL A 40 -4.81 -12.05 -11.49
N PHE A 41 -5.26 -10.81 -11.35
CA PHE A 41 -6.69 -10.50 -11.48
C PHE A 41 -7.23 -10.68 -12.90
N LYS A 42 -6.46 -10.31 -13.93
CA LYS A 42 -6.85 -10.51 -15.34
C LYS A 42 -7.04 -11.99 -15.70
N THR A 43 -6.28 -12.87 -15.06
CA THR A 43 -6.38 -14.33 -15.27
C THR A 43 -7.47 -14.98 -14.42
N GLY A 44 -8.29 -14.18 -13.71
CA GLY A 44 -9.37 -14.67 -12.85
C GLY A 44 -8.89 -15.27 -11.52
N ASN A 45 -7.61 -15.10 -11.20
CA ASN A 45 -7.04 -15.48 -9.92
C ASN A 45 -7.18 -14.34 -8.91
N LYS A 46 -6.90 -14.66 -7.64
CA LYS A 46 -7.03 -13.75 -6.50
C LYS A 46 -5.70 -13.56 -5.77
N VAL A 47 -5.60 -12.45 -5.06
CA VAL A 47 -4.45 -12.13 -4.20
C VAL A 47 -4.82 -12.44 -2.74
N LEU A 48 -3.96 -13.18 -2.04
CA LEU A 48 -4.09 -13.44 -0.60
C LEU A 48 -3.07 -12.59 0.15
N ILE A 49 -3.52 -11.88 1.17
CA ILE A 49 -2.72 -10.88 1.89
C ILE A 49 -2.85 -11.16 3.38
N CYS A 50 -1.73 -11.12 4.09
CA CYS A 50 -1.69 -11.35 5.53
C CYS A 50 -0.71 -10.38 6.19
N GLY A 51 -0.95 -10.13 7.48
CA GLY A 51 -0.13 -9.28 8.32
C GLY A 51 -0.44 -9.55 9.80
N ASN A 52 0.44 -9.08 10.68
CA ASN A 52 0.30 -9.20 12.13
C ASN A 52 0.23 -7.81 12.78
N GLY A 53 -0.66 -7.63 13.77
CA GLY A 53 -0.84 -6.35 14.45
C GLY A 53 -1.31 -5.25 13.50
N GLY A 54 -0.64 -4.09 13.48
CA GLY A 54 -0.99 -2.98 12.58
C GLY A 54 -1.08 -3.40 11.10
N SER A 55 -0.12 -4.22 10.64
CA SER A 55 -0.11 -4.72 9.25
C SER A 55 -1.29 -5.65 8.90
N ALA A 56 -2.01 -6.21 9.88
CA ALA A 56 -3.26 -6.92 9.62
C ALA A 56 -4.37 -5.96 9.17
N THR A 57 -4.36 -4.72 9.68
CA THR A 57 -5.28 -3.66 9.24
C THR A 57 -4.98 -3.23 7.82
N ASP A 58 -3.70 -3.10 7.46
CA ASP A 58 -3.30 -2.79 6.08
C ASP A 58 -3.68 -3.90 5.10
N ALA A 59 -3.49 -5.17 5.49
CA ALA A 59 -3.89 -6.31 4.68
C ALA A 59 -5.40 -6.35 4.43
N MET A 60 -6.20 -6.09 5.48
CA MET A 60 -7.65 -5.99 5.38
C MET A 60 -8.08 -4.81 4.51
N HIS A 61 -7.48 -3.64 4.70
CA HIS A 61 -7.79 -2.44 3.92
C HIS A 61 -7.47 -2.64 2.43
N PHE A 62 -6.32 -3.23 2.10
CA PHE A 62 -6.00 -3.54 0.70
C PHE A 62 -7.01 -4.52 0.09
N ALA A 63 -7.40 -5.56 0.82
CA ALA A 63 -8.41 -6.51 0.35
C ALA A 63 -9.78 -5.83 0.13
N GLU A 64 -10.17 -4.91 1.01
CA GLU A 64 -11.37 -4.08 0.87
C GLU A 64 -11.30 -3.21 -0.39
N GLU A 65 -10.19 -2.53 -0.65
CA GLU A 65 -10.03 -1.69 -1.84
C GLU A 65 -10.16 -2.51 -3.15
N CYS A 66 -9.69 -3.76 -3.15
CA CYS A 66 -9.79 -4.66 -4.30
C CYS A 66 -11.22 -5.16 -4.53
N THR A 67 -11.85 -5.68 -3.47
CA THR A 67 -13.19 -6.31 -3.52
C THR A 67 -14.33 -5.30 -3.52
N GLY A 68 -14.11 -4.10 -2.97
CA GLY A 68 -15.02 -2.96 -3.00
C GLY A 68 -14.85 -2.08 -4.22
N ARG A 69 -14.96 -0.76 -4.03
CA ARG A 69 -14.81 0.27 -5.07
C ARG A 69 -13.72 1.26 -4.67
N PHE A 70 -12.53 1.11 -5.24
CA PHE A 70 -11.45 2.07 -5.06
C PHE A 70 -11.47 3.16 -6.15
N ARG A 71 -11.67 4.43 -5.74
CA ARG A 71 -11.72 5.68 -6.54
C ARG A 71 -12.78 5.77 -7.65
N LYS A 72 -12.94 4.73 -8.47
CA LYS A 72 -13.86 4.68 -9.62
C LYS A 72 -14.91 3.60 -9.43
N ASP A 73 -16.05 3.76 -10.08
CA ASP A 73 -17.04 2.68 -10.15
C ASP A 73 -16.53 1.57 -11.07
N ARG A 74 -16.40 0.37 -10.52
CA ARG A 74 -15.99 -0.85 -11.23
C ARG A 74 -16.58 -2.06 -10.52
N LYS A 75 -16.57 -3.20 -11.21
CA LYS A 75 -16.84 -4.49 -10.56
C LYS A 75 -15.74 -4.79 -9.53
N ALA A 76 -16.11 -5.55 -8.50
CA ALA A 76 -15.19 -6.16 -7.56
C ALA A 76 -14.10 -6.95 -8.30
N LEU A 77 -12.85 -6.86 -7.83
CA LEU A 77 -11.79 -7.75 -8.29
C LEU A 77 -11.93 -9.13 -7.61
N PRO A 78 -11.46 -10.21 -8.27
CA PRO A 78 -11.52 -11.57 -7.72
C PRO A 78 -10.80 -11.77 -6.38
#